data_AF-A0A2S9AI04-F1
#
_entry.id   AF-A0A2S9AI04-F1
#
_cell.length_a   1.000
_cell.length_b   1.000
_cell.length_c   1.000
_cell.angle_alpha   90.00
_cell.angle_beta   90.00
_cell.angle_gamma   90.00
#
_symmetry.space_group_name_H-M   'P 1'
#
loop_
_entity.id
_entity.type
_entity.pdbx_description
1 polymer ?
#
loop_
_entity_poly.entity_id
_entity_poly.type
_entity_poly.pdbx_seq_one_letter_code
_entity_poly.pdbx_strand_id
1 'polypeptide(L)'
;MPKVTAAILAALVAVALTGCAGTTPGSGDERAAPAATESASPVESAAPLSAETAPPEISDPDTAFLAYVRKTLLPETQIPRATDKQLIDAGHEACRQLESGVALEDVRVVEGETAHPSTGGYYDTSAIMGGAILSYCPAFA
;
A
#
# COMPACT_ATOMS: atom_id res chain seq x y z
N MET A 1 -25.49 -3.93 41.07
CA MET A 1 -26.77 -4.47 40.54
C MET A 1 -26.44 -5.52 39.49
N PRO A 2 -27.27 -6.58 39.37
CA PRO A 2 -26.84 -7.91 38.97
C PRO A 2 -26.57 -8.07 37.47
N LYS A 3 -25.77 -9.11 37.21
CA LYS A 3 -25.28 -9.65 35.94
C LYS A 3 -26.44 -10.07 35.02
N VAL A 4 -26.27 -9.87 33.71
CA VAL A 4 -27.07 -10.58 32.69
C VAL A 4 -26.15 -11.36 31.76
N THR A 5 -26.63 -12.56 31.51
CA THR A 5 -25.99 -13.79 31.05
C THR A 5 -25.94 -13.88 29.51
N ALA A 6 -24.91 -14.59 29.05
CA ALA A 6 -24.64 -15.19 27.74
C ALA A 6 -25.80 -15.41 26.74
N ALA A 7 -25.46 -15.31 25.44
CA ALA A 7 -25.95 -16.24 24.43
C ALA A 7 -24.89 -16.44 23.32
N ILE A 8 -24.46 -17.69 23.19
CA ILE A 8 -23.58 -18.26 22.17
C ILE A 8 -24.44 -18.56 20.93
N LEU A 9 -23.95 -18.23 19.73
CA LEU A 9 -24.38 -18.92 18.50
C LEU A 9 -23.23 -18.98 17.51
N ALA A 10 -22.67 -20.18 17.40
CA ALA A 10 -21.69 -20.59 16.43
C ALA A 10 -22.35 -20.82 15.06
N ALA A 11 -21.68 -20.40 13.99
CA ALA A 11 -21.90 -20.93 12.65
C ALA A 11 -20.57 -20.92 11.88
N LEU A 12 -19.85 -22.03 12.03
CA LEU A 12 -18.73 -22.43 11.18
C LEU A 12 -19.29 -22.75 9.78
N VAL A 13 -18.90 -21.99 8.77
CA VAL A 13 -19.03 -22.40 7.36
C VAL A 13 -17.62 -22.55 6.80
N ALA A 14 -17.16 -23.80 6.80
CA ALA A 14 -15.98 -24.24 6.06
C ALA A 14 -16.34 -24.36 4.57
N VAL A 15 -15.78 -23.50 3.72
CA VAL A 15 -15.78 -23.70 2.27
C VAL A 15 -14.47 -24.37 1.90
N ALA A 16 -14.59 -25.60 1.41
CA ALA A 16 -13.50 -26.47 0.99
C ALA A 16 -12.90 -26.05 -0.36
N LEU A 17 -11.61 -26.38 -0.51
CA LEU A 17 -10.74 -26.17 -1.67
C LEU A 17 -11.12 -27.06 -2.87
N THR A 18 -11.11 -26.46 -4.07
CA THR A 18 -10.75 -27.09 -5.36
C THR A 18 -10.18 -25.95 -6.23
N GLY A 19 -8.90 -25.89 -6.62
CA GLY A 19 -8.08 -26.93 -7.22
C GLY A 19 -8.07 -26.73 -8.74
N CYS A 20 -7.26 -25.79 -9.26
CA CYS A 20 -7.01 -25.66 -10.70
C CYS A 20 -5.51 -25.43 -10.93
N ALA A 21 -4.76 -26.53 -10.94
CA ALA A 21 -3.41 -26.58 -11.49
C ALA A 21 -3.53 -26.82 -13.00
N GLY A 22 -3.20 -25.80 -13.80
CA GLY A 22 -3.07 -25.90 -15.25
C GLY A 22 -1.60 -25.84 -15.64
N THR A 23 -0.89 -26.98 -15.52
CA THR A 23 0.44 -27.15 -16.11
C THR A 23 0.29 -27.78 -17.49
N THR A 24 0.68 -27.06 -18.54
CA THR A 24 0.88 -27.61 -19.88
C THR A 24 2.36 -27.55 -20.23
N PRO A 25 3.07 -28.68 -20.38
CA PRO A 25 4.36 -28.73 -21.04
C PRO A 25 4.13 -28.98 -22.54
N GLY A 26 4.47 -28.00 -23.37
CA GLY A 26 4.52 -28.12 -24.82
C GLY A 26 5.96 -28.29 -25.29
N SER A 27 6.26 -29.49 -25.78
CA SER A 27 7.53 -29.93 -26.36
C SER A 27 7.86 -29.30 -27.72
N GLY A 28 9.15 -29.29 -28.06
CA GLY A 28 9.68 -29.20 -29.43
C GLY A 28 9.92 -27.77 -29.90
N ASP A 29 10.97 -27.42 -30.64
CA ASP A 29 11.89 -28.26 -31.40
C ASP A 29 13.15 -27.44 -31.71
N GLU A 30 14.26 -28.14 -31.81
CA GLU A 30 15.60 -27.61 -32.05
C GLU A 30 15.72 -27.20 -33.52
N ARG A 31 15.79 -25.90 -33.81
CA ARG A 31 16.24 -25.43 -35.13
C ARG A 31 17.54 -24.66 -35.01
N ALA A 32 18.63 -25.43 -35.06
CA ALA A 32 19.95 -24.92 -35.40
C ALA A 32 19.94 -24.34 -36.82
N ALA A 33 20.43 -23.10 -36.95
CA ALA A 33 20.95 -22.57 -38.20
C ALA A 33 22.17 -21.70 -37.88
N PRO A 34 23.40 -22.12 -38.25
CA PRO A 34 24.55 -21.23 -38.21
C PRO A 34 24.76 -20.62 -39.59
N ALA A 35 24.93 -19.30 -39.64
CA ALA A 35 25.82 -18.61 -40.59
C ALA A 35 25.87 -17.12 -40.20
N ALA A 36 26.80 -16.77 -39.33
CA ALA A 36 27.24 -15.39 -39.17
C ALA A 36 28.31 -15.11 -40.24
N THR A 37 28.07 -14.12 -41.09
CA THR A 37 29.11 -13.51 -41.91
C THR A 37 29.24 -12.07 -41.46
N GLU A 38 30.43 -11.75 -40.93
CA GLU A 38 30.84 -10.42 -40.50
C GLU A 38 30.74 -9.39 -41.63
N SER A 39 30.24 -8.21 -41.29
CA SER A 39 30.62 -6.97 -41.96
C SER A 39 30.76 -5.90 -40.89
N ALA A 40 32.00 -5.66 -40.49
CA ALA A 40 32.39 -4.58 -39.61
C ALA A 40 32.25 -3.23 -40.35
N SER A 41 31.57 -2.29 -39.71
CA SER A 41 31.61 -0.86 -40.03
C SER A 41 31.25 -0.07 -38.76
N PRO A 42 31.77 1.16 -38.60
CA PRO A 42 32.32 1.65 -37.35
C PRO A 42 31.27 2.01 -36.31
N VAL A 43 31.57 1.68 -35.05
CA VAL A 43 30.78 2.02 -33.87
C VAL A 43 30.85 3.54 -33.68
N GLU A 44 29.80 4.22 -34.11
CA GLU A 44 29.47 5.56 -33.64
C GLU A 44 29.32 5.48 -32.12
N SER A 45 30.17 6.21 -31.41
CA SER A 45 30.16 6.29 -29.95
C SER A 45 28.86 6.94 -29.50
N ALA A 46 27.82 6.13 -29.30
CA ALA A 46 26.59 6.56 -28.66
C ALA A 46 26.96 7.15 -27.29
N ALA A 47 26.66 8.43 -27.09
CA ALA A 47 26.76 9.06 -25.79
C ALA A 47 25.96 8.22 -24.76
N PRO A 48 26.50 7.96 -23.55
CA PRO A 48 25.77 7.19 -22.57
C PRO A 48 24.45 7.90 -22.24
N LEU A 49 23.34 7.20 -22.45
CA LEU A 49 22.01 7.68 -22.10
C LEU A 49 21.98 7.95 -20.59
N SER A 50 21.81 9.22 -20.20
CA SER A 50 21.44 9.56 -18.82
C SER A 50 20.08 8.94 -18.55
N ALA A 51 20.00 8.09 -17.52
CA ALA A 51 18.74 7.60 -17.03
C ALA A 51 17.92 8.78 -16.51
N GLU A 52 16.89 9.15 -17.27
CA GLU A 52 15.82 10.01 -16.79
C GLU A 52 15.18 9.32 -15.58
N THR A 53 15.25 9.97 -14.42
CA THR A 53 14.66 9.44 -13.19
C THR A 53 13.16 9.29 -13.40
N ALA A 54 12.69 8.06 -13.54
CA ALA A 54 11.27 7.78 -13.69
C ALA A 54 10.48 8.34 -12.49
N PRO A 55 9.26 8.85 -12.72
CA PRO A 55 8.34 9.18 -11.63
C PRO A 55 8.20 7.99 -10.66
N PRO A 56 7.99 8.22 -9.36
CA PRO A 56 7.79 7.13 -8.41
C PRO A 56 6.60 6.28 -8.85
N GLU A 57 6.80 4.97 -8.97
CA GLU A 57 5.71 4.03 -9.24
C GLU A 57 4.79 3.95 -8.02
N ILE A 58 3.51 4.20 -8.22
CA ILE A 58 2.45 4.06 -7.21
C ILE A 58 1.94 2.63 -7.30
N SER A 59 2.01 1.89 -6.20
CA SER A 59 1.52 0.51 -6.15
C SER A 59 -0.02 0.44 -6.04
N ASP A 60 -0.62 -0.73 -6.28
CA ASP A 60 -2.05 -0.93 -6.07
C ASP A 60 -2.50 -0.62 -4.62
N PRO A 61 -1.77 -1.04 -3.56
CA PRO A 61 -2.02 -0.59 -2.19
C PRO A 61 -1.97 0.92 -2.01
N ASP A 62 -1.01 1.61 -2.64
CA ASP A 62 -0.90 3.07 -2.54
C ASP A 62 -2.09 3.77 -3.18
N THR A 63 -2.59 3.24 -4.30
CA THR A 63 -3.79 3.77 -4.96
C THR A 63 -5.02 3.62 -4.06
N ALA A 64 -5.20 2.47 -3.43
CA ALA A 64 -6.30 2.22 -2.50
C ALA A 64 -6.21 3.12 -1.25
N PHE A 65 -5.01 3.25 -0.69
CA PHE A 65 -4.70 4.12 0.43
C PHE A 65 -5.03 5.59 0.11
N LEU A 66 -4.50 6.12 -1.00
CA LEU A 66 -4.73 7.50 -1.41
C LEU A 66 -6.21 7.77 -1.66
N ALA A 67 -6.93 6.85 -2.31
CA ALA A 67 -8.36 6.98 -2.54
C ALA A 67 -9.16 7.07 -1.23
N TYR A 68 -8.81 6.25 -0.23
CA TYR A 68 -9.42 6.32 1.09
C TYR A 68 -9.10 7.63 1.80
N VAL A 69 -7.83 8.01 1.89
CA VAL A 69 -7.39 9.19 2.63
C VAL A 69 -7.98 10.46 2.03
N ARG A 70 -7.93 10.62 0.69
CA ARG A 70 -8.49 11.81 0.02
C ARG A 70 -10.00 11.94 0.19
N LYS A 71 -10.72 10.83 0.35
CA LYS A 71 -12.16 10.82 0.63
C LYS A 71 -12.47 11.16 2.09
N THR A 72 -11.59 10.76 3.01
CA THR A 72 -11.83 10.86 4.46
C THR A 72 -11.29 12.16 5.06
N LEU A 73 -10.26 12.75 4.46
CA LEU A 73 -9.76 14.06 4.87
C LEU A 73 -10.89 15.09 4.81
N LEU A 74 -11.08 15.80 5.92
CA LEU A 74 -12.07 16.85 6.02
C LEU A 74 -11.64 18.05 5.16
N PRO A 75 -12.59 18.88 4.67
CA PRO A 75 -12.25 20.11 3.96
C PRO A 75 -11.28 21.01 4.76
N GLU A 76 -11.44 21.02 6.09
CA GLU A 76 -10.68 21.90 6.99
C GLU A 76 -9.45 21.20 7.58
N THR A 77 -8.88 20.27 6.81
CA THR A 77 -7.65 19.56 7.14
C THR A 77 -6.49 20.52 7.44
N GLN A 78 -5.62 20.14 8.38
CA GLN A 78 -4.39 20.86 8.71
C GLN A 78 -3.26 20.58 7.71
N ILE A 79 -3.49 19.68 6.74
CA ILE A 79 -2.55 19.31 5.68
C ILE A 79 -3.09 19.58 4.26
N PRO A 80 -3.60 20.79 3.95
CA PRO A 80 -4.32 21.07 2.70
C PRO A 80 -3.48 20.95 1.42
N ARG A 81 -2.15 20.88 1.55
CA ARG A 81 -1.20 20.75 0.45
C ARG A 81 -0.35 19.49 0.53
N ALA A 82 -0.76 18.50 1.33
CA ALA A 82 -0.06 17.22 1.39
C ALA A 82 -0.01 16.58 0.00
N THR A 83 1.20 16.30 -0.47
CA THR A 83 1.46 15.53 -1.68
C THR A 83 1.13 14.06 -1.46
N ASP A 84 0.88 13.32 -2.53
CA ASP A 84 0.58 11.89 -2.44
C ASP A 84 1.72 11.11 -1.76
N LYS A 85 2.98 11.46 -2.09
CA LYS A 85 4.15 10.89 -1.44
C LYS A 85 4.14 11.14 0.08
N GLN A 86 3.83 12.35 0.53
CA GLN A 86 3.78 12.66 1.96
C GLN A 86 2.67 11.87 2.67
N LEU A 87 1.52 11.68 2.02
CA LEU A 87 0.45 10.85 2.57
C LEU A 87 0.88 9.39 2.68
N ILE A 88 1.49 8.83 1.62
CA ILE A 88 1.98 7.44 1.60
C ILE A 88 3.04 7.23 2.68
N ASP A 89 4.02 8.13 2.76
CA ASP A 89 5.10 8.07 3.77
C ASP A 89 4.51 8.12 5.19
N ALA A 90 3.49 8.96 5.43
CA ALA A 90 2.78 9.05 6.70
C ALA A 90 1.95 7.79 6.99
N GLY A 91 1.33 7.17 5.98
CA GLY A 91 0.62 5.90 6.12
C GLY A 91 1.55 4.76 6.53
N HIS A 92 2.72 4.66 5.89
CA HIS A 92 3.74 3.70 6.30
C HIS A 92 4.30 3.99 7.69
N GLU A 93 4.47 5.25 8.06
CA GLU A 93 4.89 5.65 9.41
C GLU A 93 3.85 5.23 10.47
N ALA A 94 2.55 5.39 10.20
CA ALA A 94 1.50 4.92 11.10
C ALA A 94 1.63 3.41 11.37
N CYS A 95 1.80 2.60 10.33
CA CYS A 95 2.01 1.15 10.49
C CYS A 95 3.29 0.83 11.29
N ARG A 96 4.41 1.54 11.05
CA ARG A 96 5.64 1.35 11.83
C ARG A 96 5.45 1.63 13.32
N GLN A 97 4.69 2.67 13.67
CA GLN A 97 4.38 2.98 15.07
C GLN A 97 3.55 1.87 15.71
N LEU A 98 2.53 1.36 15.01
CA LEU A 98 1.69 0.26 15.50
C LEU A 98 2.48 -1.04 15.68
N GLU A 99 3.34 -1.38 14.72
CA GLU A 99 4.26 -2.53 14.81
C GLU A 99 5.25 -2.39 15.97
N SER A 100 5.59 -1.15 16.32
CA SER A 100 6.44 -0.84 17.47
C SER A 100 5.69 -0.82 18.81
N GLY A 101 4.38 -1.10 18.81
CA GLY A 101 3.54 -1.18 20.00
C GLY A 101 2.97 0.16 20.47
N VAL A 102 3.01 1.21 19.66
CA VAL A 102 2.28 2.45 19.95
C VAL A 102 0.78 2.16 19.91
N ALA A 103 0.05 2.62 20.91
CA ALA A 103 -1.40 2.45 20.95
C ALA A 103 -2.09 3.23 19.82
N LEU A 104 -3.22 2.74 19.31
CA LEU A 104 -3.94 3.36 18.18
C LEU A 104 -4.27 4.84 18.45
N GLU A 105 -4.69 5.16 19.67
CA GLU A 105 -5.01 6.52 20.12
C GLU A 105 -3.79 7.45 20.26
N ASP A 106 -2.58 6.89 20.31
CA ASP A 106 -1.32 7.61 20.53
C ASP A 106 -0.50 7.78 19.25
N VAL A 107 -0.85 7.09 18.15
CA VAL A 107 -0.20 7.27 16.85
C VAL A 107 -0.32 8.73 16.40
N ARG A 108 0.80 9.34 15.97
CA ARG A 108 0.83 10.69 15.41
C ARG A 108 1.73 10.71 14.19
N VAL A 109 1.18 11.13 13.05
CA VAL A 109 1.90 11.15 11.76
C VAL A 109 1.86 12.50 11.05
N VAL A 110 1.09 13.45 11.58
CA VAL A 110 1.03 14.82 11.09
C VAL A 110 1.68 15.74 12.13
N GLU A 111 2.78 16.40 11.74
CA GLU A 111 3.49 17.32 12.61
C GLU A 111 2.63 18.55 12.92
N GLY A 112 2.56 18.91 14.21
CA GLY A 112 1.81 20.07 14.67
C GLY A 112 0.28 19.91 14.61
N GLU A 113 -0.23 18.72 14.30
CA GLU A 113 -1.66 18.48 14.29
C GLU A 113 -2.27 18.74 15.67
N THR A 114 -3.32 19.53 15.68
CA THR A 114 -4.10 19.84 16.87
C THR A 114 -5.37 18.99 16.93
N ALA A 115 -5.75 18.58 18.14
CA ALA A 115 -7.00 17.87 18.36
C ALA A 115 -8.20 18.78 18.04
N HIS A 116 -9.24 18.21 17.43
CA HIS A 116 -10.46 18.93 17.13
C HIS A 116 -11.16 19.37 18.43
N PRO A 117 -11.57 20.64 18.57
CA PRO A 117 -11.98 21.21 19.86
C PRO A 117 -13.24 20.56 20.46
N SER A 118 -14.11 19.97 19.65
CA SER A 118 -15.34 19.33 20.15
C SER A 118 -15.22 17.84 20.44
N THR A 119 -14.29 17.13 19.78
CA THR A 119 -14.19 15.66 19.87
C THR A 119 -12.89 15.20 20.51
N GLY A 120 -11.88 16.06 20.62
CA GLY A 120 -10.54 15.70 21.06
C GLY A 120 -9.77 14.82 20.08
N GLY A 121 -10.33 14.54 18.90
CA GLY A 121 -9.73 13.66 17.89
C GLY A 121 -8.76 14.38 16.97
N TYR A 122 -7.76 13.64 16.49
CA TYR A 122 -6.78 14.08 15.49
C TYR A 122 -7.23 13.57 14.12
N TYR A 123 -8.02 14.37 13.40
CA TYR A 123 -8.74 13.88 12.22
C TYR A 123 -7.85 13.57 11.02
N ASP A 124 -6.76 14.30 10.81
CA ASP A 124 -5.85 14.05 9.69
C ASP A 124 -5.06 12.77 9.96
N THR A 125 -4.51 12.61 11.17
CA THR A 125 -3.90 11.34 11.60
C THR A 125 -4.90 10.20 11.54
N SER A 126 -6.15 10.39 11.98
CA SER A 126 -7.17 9.33 11.94
C SER A 126 -7.51 8.88 10.51
N ALA A 127 -7.61 9.82 9.57
CA ALA A 127 -7.84 9.52 8.16
C ALA A 127 -6.68 8.74 7.55
N ILE A 128 -5.44 9.17 7.81
CA ILE A 128 -4.21 8.51 7.32
C ILE A 128 -4.08 7.12 7.93
N MET A 129 -4.22 7.00 9.25
CA MET A 129 -4.14 5.73 9.97
C MET A 129 -5.22 4.74 9.51
N GLY A 130 -6.46 5.20 9.33
CA GLY A 130 -7.55 4.36 8.82
C GLY A 130 -7.24 3.80 7.42
N GLY A 131 -6.68 4.63 6.53
CA GLY A 131 -6.22 4.15 5.22
C GLY A 131 -5.06 3.16 5.33
N ALA A 132 -4.08 3.47 6.19
CA ALA A 132 -2.89 2.66 6.37
C ALA A 132 -3.20 1.26 6.92
N ILE A 133 -4.08 1.17 7.91
CA ILE A 133 -4.53 -0.10 8.48
C ILE A 133 -5.22 -0.97 7.42
N LEU A 134 -6.06 -0.38 6.57
CA LEU A 134 -6.76 -1.13 5.52
C LEU A 134 -5.85 -1.57 4.36
N SER A 135 -4.85 -0.76 4.01
CA SER A 135 -4.04 -0.96 2.79
C SER A 135 -2.64 -1.53 3.03
N TYR A 136 -2.00 -1.18 4.15
CA TYR A 136 -0.59 -1.50 4.41
C TYR A 136 -0.39 -2.47 5.57
N CYS A 137 -1.16 -2.35 6.66
CA CYS A 137 -0.99 -3.17 7.86
C CYS A 137 -2.32 -3.75 8.38
N PRO A 138 -2.97 -4.66 7.61
CA PRO A 138 -4.31 -5.18 7.92
C PRO A 138 -4.40 -6.06 9.18
N ALA A 139 -3.27 -6.42 9.80
CA ALA A 139 -3.27 -7.09 11.09
C ALA A 139 -3.83 -6.21 12.23
N PHE A 140 -3.91 -4.89 12.00
CA PHE A 140 -4.44 -3.91 12.95
C PHE A 140 -5.84 -3.40 12.57
N ALA A 141 -6.49 -4.02 11.58
CA ALA A 141 -7.82 -3.65 11.06
C ALA A 141 -8.99 -4.21 11.89
#